data_AF-A0A2P2KKN6-F1
#
_entry.id   AF-A0A2P2KKN6-F1
#
_cell.length_a   1.000
_cell.length_b   1.000
_cell.length_c   1.000
_cell.angle_alpha   90.00
_cell.angle_beta   90.00
_cell.angle_gamma   90.00
#
_symmetry.space_group_name_H-M   'P 1'
#
loop_
_entity.id
_entity.type
_entity.pdbx_description
1 polymer ?
#
loop_
_entity_poly.entity_id
_entity_poly.type
_entity_poly.pdbx_seq_one_letter_code
_entity_poly.pdbx_strand_id
1 'polypeptide(L)'
;MKACHPDLSGDDPETTNFCMFINEVYEVLSDPVQRMVYDEIHGYALTSINPFLDDSTSKDHTFVDEFSCIGCKNCANVTPDVFRIEEDFGRARVYSQCGNPTLVQQAIDSCPVDCIHWTTAAQLSLLEDEMRRVERVNVAFMLSGMGSSVDVFRMASSRWEKRQAKVLEQAKVRMMKQKGLDKTESFWNNLWGKPRDYRSSEEEVKERARRAAAAARRWREYSRSGVDKPPTIKLPEAMSNEEK
;
A
#
# COMPACT_ATOMS: atom_id res chain seq x y z
N MET A 1 0.20 19.67 -4.34
CA MET A 1 0.87 19.88 -5.64
C MET A 1 1.68 21.17 -5.73
N LYS A 2 1.37 22.26 -5.01
CA LYS A 2 2.19 23.49 -5.05
C LYS A 2 3.57 23.40 -4.40
N ALA A 3 3.86 22.36 -3.62
CA ALA A 3 5.14 22.19 -2.91
C ALA A 3 6.27 21.61 -3.77
N CYS A 4 5.98 21.17 -4.99
CA CYS A 4 6.92 20.44 -5.85
C CYS A 4 7.18 21.18 -7.16
N HIS A 5 6.76 22.46 -7.25
CA HIS A 5 7.01 23.27 -8.43
C HIS A 5 8.50 23.66 -8.44
N PRO A 6 9.25 23.40 -9.52
CA PRO A 6 10.70 23.66 -9.56
C PRO A 6 11.05 25.12 -9.22
N ASP A 7 10.17 26.07 -9.54
CA ASP A 7 10.36 27.50 -9.18
C ASP A 7 10.20 27.82 -7.68
N LEU A 8 9.70 26.89 -6.85
CA LEU A 8 9.44 27.11 -5.42
C LEU A 8 10.35 26.29 -4.49
N SER A 9 10.91 25.16 -4.97
CA SER A 9 11.64 24.21 -4.13
C SER A 9 13.17 24.26 -4.26
N GLY A 10 13.73 24.89 -5.30
CA GLY A 10 15.16 24.85 -5.58
C GLY A 10 15.69 23.41 -5.79
N ASP A 11 17.02 23.23 -5.73
CA ASP A 11 17.72 21.94 -5.87
C ASP A 11 17.75 21.13 -4.55
N ASP A 12 16.66 21.16 -3.78
CA ASP A 12 16.57 20.39 -2.54
C ASP A 12 16.50 18.86 -2.85
N PRO A 13 17.40 18.03 -2.27
CA PRO A 13 17.43 16.59 -2.53
C PRO A 13 16.15 15.85 -2.12
N GLU A 14 15.48 16.28 -1.04
CA GLU A 14 14.24 15.65 -0.59
C GLU A 14 13.09 15.91 -1.58
N THR A 15 13.00 17.14 -2.07
CA THR A 15 11.99 17.52 -3.06
C THR A 15 12.23 16.83 -4.40
N THR A 16 13.50 16.69 -4.82
CA THR A 16 13.87 15.95 -6.03
C THR A 16 13.48 14.47 -5.93
N ASN A 17 13.79 13.82 -4.80
CA ASN A 17 13.40 12.43 -4.54
C ASN A 17 11.88 12.25 -4.54
N PHE A 18 11.13 13.19 -3.96
CA PHE A 18 9.68 13.17 -4.00
C PHE A 18 9.12 13.32 -5.43
N CYS A 19 9.67 14.24 -6.23
CA CYS A 19 9.28 14.40 -7.64
C CYS A 19 9.56 13.13 -8.46
N MET A 20 10.72 12.50 -8.28
CA MET A 20 11.03 11.21 -8.91
C MET A 20 10.02 10.14 -8.51
N PHE A 21 9.71 10.04 -7.22
CA PHE A 21 8.71 9.11 -6.71
C PHE A 21 7.31 9.35 -7.31
N ILE A 22 6.86 10.60 -7.42
CA ILE A 22 5.56 10.93 -8.03
C ILE A 22 5.53 10.52 -9.51
N ASN A 23 6.62 10.74 -10.24
CA ASN A 23 6.72 10.32 -11.64
C ASN A 23 6.61 8.80 -11.78
N GLU A 24 7.27 8.03 -10.93
CA GLU A 24 7.14 6.56 -10.92
C GLU A 24 5.70 6.11 -10.62
N VAL A 25 5.04 6.75 -9.65
CA VAL A 25 3.62 6.46 -9.35
C VAL A 25 2.75 6.82 -10.55
N TYR A 26 3.01 7.94 -11.21
CA TYR A 26 2.28 8.35 -12.39
C TYR A 26 2.46 7.37 -13.54
N GLU A 27 3.67 6.90 -13.81
CA GLU A 27 3.93 5.87 -14.83
C GLU A 27 3.11 4.60 -14.57
N VAL A 28 3.06 4.13 -13.32
CA VAL A 28 2.28 2.93 -12.95
C VAL A 28 0.77 3.16 -13.06
N LEU A 29 0.27 4.33 -12.66
CA LEU A 29 -1.18 4.57 -12.58
C LEU A 29 -1.77 5.18 -13.86
N SER A 30 -0.92 5.70 -14.76
CA SER A 30 -1.35 6.25 -16.05
C SER A 30 -1.56 5.18 -17.12
N ASP A 31 -0.85 4.04 -17.05
CA ASP A 31 -1.10 2.88 -17.91
C ASP A 31 -2.41 2.18 -17.48
N PRO A 32 -3.43 2.09 -18.35
CA PRO A 32 -4.70 1.44 -18.05
C PRO A 32 -4.55 -0.02 -17.62
N VAL A 33 -3.60 -0.76 -18.19
CA VAL A 33 -3.38 -2.17 -17.88
C VAL A 33 -2.77 -2.32 -16.49
N GLN A 34 -1.75 -1.53 -16.18
CA GLN A 34 -1.15 -1.52 -14.84
C GLN A 34 -2.13 -1.01 -13.79
N ARG A 35 -2.96 -0.03 -14.14
CA ARG A 35 -4.03 0.47 -13.28
C ARG A 35 -5.06 -0.60 -12.96
N MET A 36 -5.45 -1.43 -13.93
CA MET A 36 -6.36 -2.56 -13.69
C MET A 36 -5.77 -3.55 -12.69
N VAL A 37 -4.49 -3.93 -12.86
CA VAL A 37 -3.79 -4.83 -11.92
C VAL A 37 -3.72 -4.20 -10.52
N TYR A 38 -3.42 -2.90 -10.45
CA TYR A 38 -3.43 -2.15 -9.19
C TYR A 38 -4.83 -2.19 -8.53
N ASP A 39 -5.87 -1.91 -9.31
CA ASP A 39 -7.25 -1.88 -8.81
C ASP A 39 -7.72 -3.27 -8.37
N GLU A 40 -7.27 -4.34 -9.01
CA GLU A 40 -7.56 -5.71 -8.58
C GLU A 40 -6.87 -6.06 -7.26
N ILE A 41 -5.55 -5.85 -7.17
CA ILE A 41 -4.74 -6.13 -5.97
C ILE A 41 -5.26 -5.34 -4.75
N HIS A 42 -5.67 -4.09 -4.95
CA HIS A 42 -6.11 -3.22 -3.87
C HIS A 42 -7.63 -3.30 -3.59
N GLY A 43 -8.37 -4.12 -4.33
CA GLY A 43 -9.80 -4.29 -4.17
C GLY A 43 -10.60 -3.03 -4.53
N TYR A 44 -10.26 -2.38 -5.63
CA TYR A 44 -11.06 -1.35 -6.30
C TYR A 44 -11.83 -1.88 -7.51
N ALA A 45 -11.48 -3.05 -8.04
CA ALA A 45 -12.27 -3.67 -9.10
C ALA A 45 -13.61 -4.18 -8.54
N LEU A 46 -14.67 -4.06 -9.35
CA LEU A 46 -16.04 -4.46 -8.98
C LEU A 46 -16.20 -5.98 -8.87
N THR A 47 -15.30 -6.74 -9.48
CA THR A 47 -15.28 -8.20 -9.52
C THR A 47 -14.29 -8.80 -8.53
N SER A 48 -13.59 -7.98 -7.74
CA SER A 48 -12.61 -8.49 -6.77
C SER A 48 -13.29 -9.34 -5.70
N ILE A 49 -12.69 -10.47 -5.38
CA ILE A 49 -13.07 -11.34 -4.26
C ILE A 49 -12.24 -10.96 -3.04
N ASN A 50 -12.77 -11.19 -1.84
CA ASN A 50 -12.04 -10.92 -0.60
C ASN A 50 -10.81 -11.84 -0.55
N PRO A 51 -9.58 -11.30 -0.60
CA PRO A 51 -8.39 -12.14 -0.69
C PRO A 51 -8.10 -12.91 0.61
N PHE A 52 -8.80 -12.62 1.71
CA PHE A 52 -8.72 -13.40 2.95
C PHE A 52 -9.69 -14.59 3.00
N LEU A 53 -10.63 -14.67 2.06
CA LEU A 53 -11.59 -15.79 1.94
C LEU A 53 -11.32 -16.65 0.70
N ASP A 54 -10.33 -16.28 -0.09
CA ASP A 54 -9.95 -16.96 -1.32
C ASP A 54 -8.57 -17.62 -1.18
N ASP A 55 -8.54 -18.94 -1.34
CA ASP A 55 -7.32 -19.75 -1.35
C ASP A 55 -6.88 -20.16 -2.76
N SER A 56 -7.50 -19.61 -3.82
CA SER A 56 -7.17 -19.94 -5.21
C SER A 56 -5.79 -19.43 -5.66
N THR A 57 -5.30 -18.35 -5.04
CA THR A 57 -4.07 -17.67 -5.43
C THR A 57 -2.87 -18.16 -4.62
N SER A 58 -1.73 -18.36 -5.28
CA SER A 58 -0.48 -18.76 -4.61
C SER A 58 -0.02 -17.70 -3.60
N LYS A 59 0.36 -18.16 -2.40
CA LYS A 59 0.91 -17.32 -1.33
C LYS A 59 2.43 -17.23 -1.49
N ASP A 60 2.88 -16.33 -2.34
CA ASP A 60 4.28 -16.12 -2.73
C ASP A 60 4.93 -14.89 -2.07
N HIS A 61 4.18 -14.17 -1.24
CA HIS A 61 4.65 -12.99 -0.53
C HIS A 61 4.72 -13.22 0.98
N THR A 62 5.62 -12.52 1.66
CA THR A 62 5.81 -12.65 3.10
C THR A 62 5.37 -11.38 3.84
N PHE A 63 4.69 -11.57 4.96
CA PHE A 63 4.24 -10.54 5.87
C PHE A 63 4.73 -10.83 7.29
N VAL A 64 5.06 -9.79 8.05
CA VAL A 64 5.30 -9.89 9.51
C VAL A 64 4.22 -9.07 10.21
N ASP A 65 3.49 -9.71 11.11
CA ASP A 65 2.63 -9.01 12.05
C ASP A 65 3.50 -8.30 13.10
N GLU A 66 3.80 -7.02 12.84
CA GLU A 66 4.61 -6.19 13.74
C GLU A 66 3.94 -6.02 15.12
N PHE A 67 2.62 -6.26 15.25
CA PHE A 67 1.94 -6.18 16.53
C PHE A 67 2.31 -7.37 17.44
N SER A 68 2.30 -8.58 16.88
CA SER A 68 2.65 -9.82 17.59
C SER A 68 4.17 -10.03 17.70
N CYS A 69 4.96 -9.41 16.83
CA CYS A 69 6.41 -9.64 16.76
C CYS A 69 7.17 -9.18 18.01
N ILE A 70 7.80 -10.08 18.76
CA ILE A 70 8.54 -9.72 19.98
C ILE A 70 9.98 -9.21 19.76
N GLY A 71 10.39 -8.96 18.50
CA GLY A 71 11.72 -8.40 18.22
C GLY A 71 12.90 -9.35 18.52
N CYS A 72 12.69 -10.68 18.47
CA CYS A 72 13.72 -11.68 18.78
C CYS A 72 14.88 -11.75 17.77
N LYS A 73 14.76 -11.09 16.61
CA LYS A 73 15.76 -10.98 15.54
C LYS A 73 16.14 -12.27 14.80
N ASN A 74 15.51 -13.40 15.12
CA ASN A 74 15.85 -14.67 14.49
C ASN A 74 15.65 -14.64 12.96
N CYS A 75 14.52 -14.12 12.49
CA CYS A 75 14.22 -13.99 11.06
C CYS A 75 15.24 -13.12 10.31
N ALA A 76 15.69 -12.01 10.92
CA ALA A 76 16.73 -11.14 10.35
C ALA A 76 18.12 -11.80 10.31
N ASN A 77 18.40 -12.75 11.20
CA ASN A 77 19.64 -13.53 11.16
C ASN A 77 19.60 -14.65 10.11
N VAL A 78 18.43 -15.27 9.91
CA VAL A 78 18.25 -16.37 8.94
C VAL A 78 18.31 -15.87 7.49
N THR A 79 17.63 -14.76 7.19
CA THR A 79 17.52 -14.21 5.82
C THR A 79 17.48 -12.67 5.87
N PRO A 80 18.64 -12.02 6.07
CA PRO A 80 18.76 -10.56 6.21
C PRO A 80 18.44 -9.78 4.92
N ASP A 81 18.40 -10.47 3.79
CA ASP A 81 17.94 -9.98 2.49
C ASP A 81 16.43 -9.68 2.52
N VAL A 82 15.64 -10.46 3.26
CA VAL A 82 14.18 -10.35 3.35
C VAL A 82 13.74 -9.59 4.59
N PHE A 83 14.26 -9.94 5.77
CA PHE A 83 13.82 -9.37 7.04
C PHE A 83 14.84 -8.40 7.63
N ARG A 84 14.36 -7.30 8.22
CA ARG A 84 15.18 -6.46 9.10
C ARG A 84 14.38 -6.03 10.32
N ILE A 85 15.09 -5.52 11.32
CA ILE A 85 14.49 -4.95 12.52
C ILE A 85 14.30 -3.46 12.31
N GLU A 86 13.08 -2.98 12.50
CA GLU A 86 12.79 -1.57 12.59
C GLU A 86 13.34 -1.01 13.90
N GLU A 87 14.07 0.10 13.82
CA GLU A 87 14.75 0.71 14.97
C GLU A 87 13.78 1.35 15.97
N ASP A 88 12.72 2.02 15.47
CA ASP A 88 11.78 2.78 16.31
C ASP A 88 11.00 1.92 17.30
N PHE A 89 10.56 0.73 16.86
CA PHE A 89 9.72 -0.16 17.67
C PHE A 89 10.41 -1.47 18.06
N GLY A 90 11.58 -1.78 17.49
CA GLY A 90 12.29 -3.03 17.71
C GLY A 90 11.62 -4.26 17.09
N ARG A 91 10.67 -4.07 16.17
CA ARG A 91 9.88 -5.15 15.53
C ARG A 91 10.56 -5.62 14.25
N ALA A 92 10.37 -6.89 13.88
CA ALA A 92 10.80 -7.37 12.57
C ALA A 92 9.83 -6.91 11.47
N ARG A 93 10.36 -6.69 10.27
CA ARG A 93 9.59 -6.32 9.07
C ARG A 93 10.20 -6.95 7.83
N VAL A 94 9.34 -7.21 6.84
CA VAL A 94 9.79 -7.64 5.50
C VAL A 94 10.16 -6.41 4.67
N TYR A 95 11.43 -6.31 4.30
CA TYR A 95 11.97 -5.22 3.47
C TYR A 95 12.08 -5.61 1.99
N SER A 96 12.30 -6.89 1.71
CA SER A 96 12.34 -7.42 0.34
C SER A 96 11.41 -8.62 0.24
N GLN A 97 10.65 -8.69 -0.84
CA GLN A 97 9.91 -9.92 -1.22
C GLN A 97 10.74 -10.82 -2.12
N CYS A 98 11.92 -10.36 -2.53
CA CYS A 98 12.87 -11.09 -3.34
C CYS A 98 13.91 -11.71 -2.39
N GLY A 99 13.76 -12.99 -2.09
CA GLY A 99 14.69 -13.76 -1.27
C GLY A 99 14.52 -15.25 -1.51
N ASN A 100 15.35 -16.08 -0.88
CA ASN A 100 15.28 -17.53 -1.02
C ASN A 100 14.05 -18.08 -0.27
N PRO A 101 13.05 -18.68 -0.95
CA PRO A 101 11.83 -19.18 -0.30
C PRO A 101 12.10 -20.20 0.80
N THR A 102 13.16 -21.02 0.69
CA THR A 102 13.53 -21.99 1.72
C THR A 102 14.03 -21.32 2.99
N LEU A 103 14.83 -20.25 2.86
CA LEU A 103 15.29 -19.48 4.03
C LEU A 103 14.14 -18.68 4.65
N VAL A 104 13.22 -18.17 3.83
CA VAL A 104 12.01 -17.51 4.30
C VAL A 104 11.13 -18.49 5.08
N GLN A 105 10.94 -19.72 4.57
CA GLN A 105 10.21 -20.76 5.30
C GLN A 105 10.90 -21.10 6.62
N GLN A 106 12.23 -21.23 6.63
CA GLN A 106 13.00 -21.45 7.86
C GLN A 106 12.81 -20.31 8.87
N ALA A 107 12.77 -19.06 8.41
CA ALA A 107 12.51 -17.91 9.27
C ALA A 107 11.09 -17.93 9.85
N ILE A 108 10.09 -18.36 9.06
CA ILE A 108 8.70 -18.56 9.50
C ILE A 108 8.64 -19.63 10.58
N ASP A 109 9.17 -20.82 10.31
CA ASP A 109 9.10 -21.99 11.20
C ASP A 109 9.87 -21.79 12.52
N SER A 110 10.83 -20.86 12.54
CA SER A 110 11.65 -20.55 13.70
C SER A 110 11.19 -19.30 14.47
N CYS A 111 10.03 -18.74 14.12
CA CYS A 111 9.45 -17.61 14.84
C CYS A 111 8.84 -18.08 16.17
N PRO A 112 9.29 -17.59 17.34
CA PRO A 112 8.80 -18.07 18.63
C PRO A 112 7.35 -17.67 18.97
N VAL A 113 6.74 -16.79 18.15
CA VAL A 113 5.40 -16.24 18.35
C VAL A 113 4.55 -16.30 17.08
N ASP A 114 4.99 -17.08 16.07
CA ASP A 114 4.26 -17.34 14.83
C ASP A 114 3.74 -16.09 14.10
N CYS A 115 4.48 -14.97 14.18
CA CYS A 115 4.04 -13.68 13.63
C CYS A 115 4.46 -13.44 12.18
N ILE A 116 4.93 -14.47 11.47
CA ILE A 116 5.40 -14.37 10.07
C ILE A 116 4.50 -15.24 9.21
N HIS A 117 3.98 -14.68 8.12
CA HIS A 117 2.93 -15.31 7.33
C HIS A 117 3.24 -15.25 5.84
N TRP A 118 3.00 -16.37 5.14
CA TRP A 118 2.83 -16.37 3.69
C TRP A 118 1.48 -15.75 3.33
N THR A 119 1.50 -14.89 2.32
CA THR A 119 0.38 -14.05 1.89
C THR A 119 0.36 -13.94 0.38
N THR A 120 -0.80 -13.60 -0.18
CA THR A 120 -0.89 -13.17 -1.58
C THR A 120 -0.53 -11.69 -1.70
N ALA A 121 -0.23 -11.21 -2.91
CA ALA A 121 0.02 -9.79 -3.16
C ALA A 121 -1.12 -8.88 -2.67
N ALA A 122 -2.38 -9.32 -2.85
CA ALA A 122 -3.57 -8.59 -2.41
C ALA A 122 -3.70 -8.55 -0.88
N GLN A 123 -3.51 -9.69 -0.20
CA GLN A 123 -3.51 -9.75 1.27
C GLN A 123 -2.43 -8.84 1.85
N LEU A 124 -1.21 -8.92 1.32
CA LEU A 124 -0.09 -8.13 1.81
C LEU A 124 -0.33 -6.63 1.66
N SER A 125 -0.88 -6.19 0.53
CA SER A 125 -1.22 -4.79 0.35
C SER A 125 -2.23 -4.27 1.38
N LEU A 126 -3.21 -5.09 1.77
CA LEU A 126 -4.23 -4.71 2.75
C LEU A 126 -3.66 -4.75 4.18
N LEU A 127 -2.86 -5.77 4.50
CA LEU A 127 -2.20 -5.91 5.80
C LEU A 127 -1.22 -4.75 6.06
N GLU A 128 -0.41 -4.35 5.07
CA GLU A 128 0.51 -3.22 5.22
C GLU A 128 -0.23 -1.87 5.35
N ASP A 129 -1.41 -1.69 4.74
CA ASP A 129 -2.25 -0.50 4.94
C ASP A 129 -2.88 -0.46 6.34
N GLU A 130 -3.26 -1.60 6.91
CA GLU A 130 -3.73 -1.67 8.29
C GLU A 130 -2.60 -1.46 9.30
N MET A 131 -1.46 -2.13 9.12
CA MET A 131 -0.28 -1.97 10.00
C MET A 131 0.22 -0.52 10.06
N ARG A 132 0.06 0.23 8.97
CA ARG A 132 0.38 1.66 8.95
C ARG A 132 -0.47 2.49 9.92
N ARG A 133 -1.68 2.05 10.24
CA ARG A 133 -2.68 2.80 11.02
C ARG A 133 -2.79 2.34 12.47
N VAL A 134 -2.41 1.10 12.72
CA VAL A 134 -2.40 0.54 14.07
C VAL A 134 -1.27 1.20 14.86
N GLU A 135 -1.62 1.71 16.05
CA GLU A 135 -0.63 2.22 16.99
C GLU A 135 0.19 1.05 17.53
N ARG A 136 1.51 1.15 17.37
CA ARG A 136 2.45 0.11 17.76
C ARG A 136 3.11 0.50 19.07
N VAL A 137 3.34 -0.49 19.91
CA VAL A 137 4.11 -0.31 21.15
C VAL A 137 5.51 -0.84 20.90
N ASN A 138 6.52 -0.07 21.29
CA ASN A 138 7.90 -0.51 21.21
C ASN A 138 8.08 -1.77 22.09
N VAL A 139 8.82 -2.76 21.58
CA VAL A 139 9.04 -4.06 22.22
C VAL A 139 9.45 -3.91 23.69
N ALA A 140 10.25 -2.90 24.03
CA ALA A 140 10.71 -2.63 25.39
C ALA A 140 9.57 -2.33 26.39
N PHE A 141 8.42 -1.85 25.93
CA PHE A 141 7.28 -1.50 26.78
C PHE A 141 6.15 -2.53 26.77
N MET A 142 6.28 -3.65 26.03
CA MET A 142 5.23 -4.66 25.97
C MET A 142 4.90 -5.29 27.32
N LEU A 143 5.91 -5.49 28.17
CA LEU A 143 5.73 -6.07 29.52
C LEU A 143 5.03 -5.11 30.50
N SER A 144 4.89 -3.83 30.14
CA SER A 144 4.19 -2.83 30.96
C SER A 144 2.66 -2.86 30.80
N GLY A 145 2.12 -3.87 30.10
CA GLY A 145 0.68 -3.93 29.78
C GLY A 145 0.22 -2.86 28.79
N MET A 146 1.16 -2.19 28.13
CA MET A 146 0.89 -1.21 27.10
C MET A 146 0.72 -1.93 25.75
N GLY A 147 -0.45 -1.76 25.12
CA GLY A 147 -0.79 -2.35 23.83
C GLY A 147 -2.07 -3.16 23.89
N SER A 148 -2.99 -2.92 22.96
CA SER A 148 -4.23 -3.71 22.81
C SER A 148 -4.01 -4.81 21.78
N SER A 149 -4.31 -6.07 22.08
CA SER A 149 -4.16 -7.16 21.10
C SER A 149 -5.06 -6.94 19.89
N VAL A 150 -4.46 -6.66 18.73
CA VAL A 150 -5.19 -6.42 17.48
C VAL A 150 -4.96 -7.57 16.52
N ASP A 151 -6.05 -8.15 16.01
CA ASP A 151 -6.01 -9.06 14.86
C ASP A 151 -6.03 -8.25 13.57
N VAL A 152 -4.83 -8.09 12.99
CA VAL A 152 -4.59 -7.31 11.77
C VAL A 152 -5.27 -7.94 10.55
N PHE A 153 -5.35 -9.27 10.49
CA PHE A 153 -6.00 -9.99 9.38
C PHE A 153 -7.49 -9.73 9.36
N ARG A 154 -8.15 -9.82 10.52
CA ARG A 154 -9.58 -9.51 10.64
C ARG A 154 -9.86 -8.04 10.33
N MET A 155 -8.99 -7.13 10.77
CA MET A 155 -9.11 -5.70 10.43
C MET A 155 -9.01 -5.46 8.93
N ALA A 156 -8.00 -6.04 8.28
CA ALA A 156 -7.77 -5.89 6.85
C ALA A 156 -8.94 -6.46 6.03
N SER A 157 -9.47 -7.62 6.43
CA SER A 157 -10.64 -8.23 5.79
C SER A 157 -11.90 -7.34 5.91
N SER A 158 -12.23 -6.88 7.13
CA SER A 158 -13.40 -6.00 7.33
C SER A 158 -13.28 -4.67 6.57
N ARG A 159 -12.07 -4.13 6.46
CA ARG A 159 -11.78 -2.91 5.70
C ARG A 159 -11.96 -3.11 4.20
N TRP A 160 -11.53 -4.25 3.67
CA TRP A 160 -11.75 -4.62 2.29
C TRP A 160 -13.25 -4.68 1.98
N GLU A 161 -14.06 -5.31 2.83
CA GLU A 161 -15.52 -5.40 2.66
C GLU A 161 -16.18 -4.02 2.63
N LYS A 162 -15.80 -3.14 3.56
CA LYS A 162 -16.29 -1.74 3.60
C LYS A 162 -15.90 -0.96 2.34
N ARG A 163 -14.67 -1.16 1.85
CA ARG A 163 -14.18 -0.54 0.61
C ARG A 163 -15.01 -1.00 -0.59
N GLN A 164 -15.23 -2.30 -0.72
CA GLN A 164 -16.03 -2.89 -1.79
C GLN A 164 -17.48 -2.43 -1.78
N ALA A 165 -18.12 -2.38 -0.60
CA ALA A 165 -19.46 -1.83 -0.47
C ALA A 165 -19.54 -0.38 -1.01
N LYS A 166 -18.53 0.45 -0.71
CA LYS A 166 -18.45 1.83 -1.22
C LYS A 166 -18.23 1.90 -2.74
N VAL A 167 -17.37 1.04 -3.29
CA VAL A 167 -17.11 0.96 -4.74
C VAL A 167 -18.38 0.54 -5.49
N LEU A 168 -19.07 -0.49 -4.99
CA LEU A 168 -20.35 -0.95 -5.53
C LEU A 168 -21.42 0.13 -5.48
N GLU A 169 -21.50 0.87 -4.37
CA GLU A 169 -22.46 1.98 -4.23
C GLU A 169 -22.16 3.11 -5.23
N GLN A 170 -20.89 3.47 -5.41
CA GLN A 170 -20.49 4.45 -6.42
C GLN A 170 -20.82 3.99 -7.85
N ALA A 171 -20.63 2.71 -8.15
CA ALA A 171 -21.01 2.14 -9.45
C ALA A 171 -22.52 2.19 -9.66
N LYS A 172 -23.34 1.85 -8.66
CA LYS A 172 -24.80 1.97 -8.70
C LYS A 172 -25.25 3.41 -8.98
N VAL A 173 -24.71 4.38 -8.23
CA VAL A 173 -25.01 5.81 -8.42
C VAL A 173 -24.64 6.28 -9.82
N ARG A 174 -23.50 5.83 -10.37
CA ARG A 174 -23.07 6.15 -11.75
C ARG A 174 -24.03 5.57 -12.78
N MET A 175 -24.46 4.31 -12.62
CA MET A 175 -25.43 3.66 -13.51
C MET A 175 -26.81 4.35 -13.46
N MET A 176 -27.26 4.77 -12.27
CA MET A 176 -28.51 5.52 -12.12
C MET A 176 -28.46 6.90 -12.81
N LYS A 177 -27.31 7.60 -12.74
CA LYS A 177 -27.13 8.89 -13.43
C LYS A 177 -27.09 8.75 -14.96
N GLN A 178 -26.50 7.69 -15.48
CA GLN A 178 -26.46 7.43 -16.93
C GLN A 178 -27.86 7.09 -17.49
N LYS A 179 -28.71 6.38 -16.75
CA LYS A 179 -30.11 6.13 -17.13
C LYS A 179 -30.97 7.40 -17.25
N GLY A 180 -30.53 8.53 -16.69
CA GLY A 180 -31.20 9.83 -16.82
C GLY A 180 -30.67 10.73 -17.95
N LEU A 181 -29.58 10.33 -18.62
CA LEU A 181 -28.88 11.09 -19.66
C LEU A 181 -28.72 10.23 -20.92
N ASP A 182 -29.83 9.95 -21.59
CA ASP A 182 -29.77 9.45 -22.97
C ASP A 182 -29.14 10.55 -23.85
N LYS A 183 -27.97 10.25 -24.43
CA LYS A 183 -27.11 11.08 -25.31
C LYS A 183 -26.05 11.96 -24.63
N THR A 184 -25.16 11.37 -23.84
CA THR A 184 -23.75 11.81 -23.85
C THR A 184 -22.85 10.59 -23.94
N GLU A 185 -22.75 10.04 -25.15
CA GLU A 185 -21.76 9.02 -25.49
C GLU A 185 -20.36 9.48 -25.07
N SER A 186 -19.67 8.61 -24.34
CA SER A 186 -18.23 8.41 -24.52
C SER A 186 -17.25 9.50 -24.03
N PHE A 187 -17.61 10.36 -23.07
CA PHE A 187 -16.59 11.21 -22.43
C PHE A 187 -15.69 10.40 -21.47
N TRP A 188 -16.28 9.52 -20.66
CA TRP A 188 -15.52 8.73 -19.67
C TRP A 188 -15.04 7.37 -20.18
N ASN A 189 -15.70 6.78 -21.19
CA ASN A 189 -15.24 5.53 -21.81
C ASN A 189 -13.91 5.71 -22.57
N ASN A 190 -13.53 6.95 -22.90
CA ASN A 190 -12.29 7.28 -23.60
C ASN A 190 -11.21 7.90 -22.71
N LEU A 191 -11.49 8.17 -21.41
CA LEU A 191 -10.51 8.83 -20.54
C LEU A 191 -9.32 7.93 -20.22
N TRP A 192 -9.51 6.61 -20.29
CA TRP A 192 -8.48 5.60 -20.00
C TRP A 192 -8.01 4.85 -21.25
N GLY A 193 -8.30 5.39 -22.44
CA GLY A 193 -7.94 4.75 -23.72
C GLY A 193 -8.69 3.43 -23.96
N LYS A 194 -8.91 3.09 -25.23
CA LYS A 194 -9.28 1.71 -25.57
C LYS A 194 -8.11 0.81 -25.15
N PRO A 195 -8.33 -0.34 -24.49
CA PRO A 195 -7.26 -1.31 -24.27
C PRO A 195 -6.61 -1.57 -25.63
N ARG A 196 -5.34 -1.17 -25.81
CA ARG A 196 -4.58 -1.67 -26.95
C ARG A 196 -4.56 -3.17 -26.77
N ASP A 197 -4.93 -3.92 -27.81
CA ASP A 197 -4.73 -5.36 -27.89
C ASP A 197 -3.24 -5.63 -27.69
N TYR A 198 -2.84 -5.82 -26.43
CA TYR A 198 -1.46 -6.00 -26.03
C TYR A 198 -1.32 -7.45 -25.63
N ARG A 199 -0.84 -8.28 -26.56
CA ARG A 199 -0.30 -9.61 -26.23
C ARG A 199 0.96 -9.39 -25.39
N SER A 200 0.81 -9.31 -24.07
CA SER A 200 1.94 -9.38 -23.15
C SER A 200 2.30 -10.83 -22.88
N SER A 201 3.59 -11.11 -22.75
CA SER A 201 4.04 -12.36 -22.17
C SER A 201 3.68 -12.42 -20.67
N GLU A 202 3.54 -13.62 -20.10
CA GLU A 202 3.31 -13.78 -18.65
C GLU A 202 4.39 -13.08 -17.81
N GLU A 203 5.63 -13.07 -18.29
CA GLU A 203 6.76 -12.40 -17.64
C GLU A 203 6.61 -10.87 -17.61
N GLU A 204 6.10 -10.26 -18.68
CA GLU A 204 5.78 -8.83 -18.67
C GLU A 204 4.65 -8.49 -17.69
N VAL A 205 3.65 -9.36 -17.56
CA VAL A 205 2.56 -9.18 -16.59
C VAL A 205 3.09 -9.26 -15.16
N LYS A 206 3.94 -10.25 -14.86
CA LYS A 206 4.59 -10.39 -13.54
C LYS A 206 5.47 -9.18 -13.23
N GLU A 207 6.26 -8.72 -14.19
CA GLU A 207 7.13 -7.55 -14.01
C GLU A 207 6.32 -6.27 -13.77
N ARG A 208 5.22 -6.08 -14.50
CA ARG A 208 4.30 -4.95 -14.25
C ARG A 208 3.67 -5.01 -12.87
N ALA A 209 3.22 -6.20 -12.43
CA ALA A 209 2.67 -6.40 -11.10
C ALA A 209 3.71 -6.11 -10.00
N ARG A 210 4.96 -6.57 -10.18
CA ARG A 210 6.08 -6.25 -9.29
C ARG A 210 6.33 -4.75 -9.20
N ARG A 211 6.36 -4.04 -10.34
CA ARG A 211 6.56 -2.58 -10.37
C ARG A 211 5.44 -1.83 -9.66
N ALA A 212 4.19 -2.23 -9.89
CA ALA A 212 3.03 -1.63 -9.22
C ALA A 212 3.06 -1.88 -7.70
N ALA A 213 3.37 -3.11 -7.28
CA ALA A 213 3.51 -3.45 -5.87
C ALA A 213 4.67 -2.68 -5.20
N ALA A 214 5.81 -2.54 -5.88
CA ALA A 214 6.95 -1.77 -5.39
C ALA A 214 6.63 -0.28 -5.23
N ALA A 215 5.94 0.33 -6.21
CA ALA A 215 5.48 1.71 -6.12
C ALA A 215 4.48 1.91 -4.96
N ALA A 216 3.54 0.97 -4.79
CA ALA A 216 2.60 1.00 -3.68
C ALA A 216 3.27 0.84 -2.31
N ARG A 217 4.30 0.00 -2.20
CA ARG A 217 5.12 -0.12 -0.97
C ARG A 217 5.86 1.16 -0.64
N ARG A 218 6.55 1.75 -1.64
CA ARG A 218 7.25 3.03 -1.46
C ARG A 218 6.31 4.14 -1.01
N TRP A 219 5.11 4.22 -1.58
CA TRP A 219 4.06 5.13 -1.09
C TRP A 219 3.74 4.87 0.37
N ARG A 220 3.48 3.61 0.75
CA ARG A 220 3.14 3.25 2.13
C ARG A 220 4.25 3.60 3.11
N GLU A 221 5.51 3.48 2.72
CA GLU A 221 6.67 3.86 3.52
C GLU A 221 6.80 5.37 3.68
N TYR A 222 6.74 6.12 2.58
CA TYR A 222 6.73 7.59 2.60
C TYR A 222 5.61 8.16 3.49
N SER A 223 4.44 7.55 3.36
CA SER A 223 3.23 7.92 4.09
C SER A 223 3.25 7.40 5.54
N ARG A 224 4.14 6.45 5.88
CA ARG A 224 4.37 5.98 7.26
C ARG A 224 5.29 6.92 8.04
N SER A 225 6.28 7.54 7.39
CA SER A 225 7.09 8.62 7.99
C SER A 225 6.28 9.87 8.38
N GLY A 226 4.98 9.91 8.09
CA GLY A 226 4.08 11.00 8.50
C GLY A 226 4.19 12.24 7.62
N VAL A 227 4.91 12.16 6.50
CA VAL A 227 5.15 13.26 5.56
C VAL A 227 3.89 13.63 4.76
N ASP A 228 2.90 12.73 4.71
CA ASP A 228 1.57 12.97 4.13
C ASP A 228 0.55 13.51 5.14
N LYS A 229 0.90 13.60 6.43
CA LYS A 229 0.02 14.24 7.41
C LYS A 229 -0.05 15.73 7.08
N PRO A 230 -1.24 16.34 7.01
CA PRO A 230 -1.34 17.77 6.78
C PRO A 230 -0.54 18.50 7.86
N PRO A 231 0.29 19.50 7.49
CA PRO A 231 1.08 20.24 8.47
C PRO A 231 0.15 20.81 9.54
N THR A 232 0.45 20.52 10.80
CA THR A 232 -0.32 21.02 11.96
C THR A 232 -0.10 22.51 12.19
N ILE A 233 0.89 23.09 11.53
CA ILE A 233 1.17 24.52 11.55
C ILE A 233 0.21 25.20 10.57
N LYS A 234 -0.77 25.93 11.11
CA LYS A 234 -1.53 26.90 10.32
C LYS A 234 -0.54 27.92 9.78
N LEU A 235 -0.53 28.13 8.46
CA LEU A 235 0.18 29.26 7.87
C LEU A 235 -0.31 30.54 8.56
N PRO A 236 0.57 31.49 8.92
CA PRO A 236 0.15 32.79 9.43
C PRO A 236 -0.86 33.39 8.45
N GLU A 237 -1.99 33.87 8.97
CA GLU A 237 -2.96 34.60 8.16
C GLU A 237 -2.23 35.75 7.49
N ALA A 238 -2.39 35.87 6.16
CA ALA A 238 -1.79 36.95 5.40
C ALA A 238 -2.18 38.27 6.05
N MET A 239 -1.20 39.03 6.53
CA MET A 239 -1.44 40.39 7.00
C MET A 239 -2.16 41.14 5.89
N SER A 240 -3.42 41.51 6.15
CA SER A 240 -4.13 42.45 5.32
C SER A 240 -3.31 43.72 5.26
N ASN A 241 -2.83 44.09 4.07
CA ASN A 241 -2.33 45.42 3.79
C ASN A 241 -3.49 46.40 4.03
N GLU A 242 -3.58 46.97 5.24
CA GLU A 242 -4.24 48.25 5.42
C GLU A 242 -3.23 49.34 5.05
N GLU A 243 -3.29 49.76 3.79
CA GLU A 243 -2.81 51.09 3.40
C GLU A 243 -3.71 52.14 4.04
N LYS A 244 -3.13 52.99 4.88
CA LYS A 244 -3.54 54.39 5.04
C LYS A 244 -2.42 55.25 5.59
#